data_AF-A0A2W4KDH4-F1
#
_entry.id   AF-A0A2W4KDH4-F1
#
_cell.length_a   1.000
_cell.length_b   1.000
_cell.length_c   1.000
_cell.angle_alpha   90.00
_cell.angle_beta   90.00
_cell.angle_gamma   90.00
#
_symmetry.space_group_name_H-M   'P 1'
#
loop_
_entity.id
_entity.type
_entity.pdbx_description
1 polymer ?
#
loop_
_entity_poly.entity_id
_entity_poly.type
_entity_poly.pdbx_seq_one_letter_code
_entity_poly.pdbx_strand_id
1 'polypeptide(L)'
;VLGALLALAGVAVVTFAGAGSGGDVLGGGRALYGNLLAVAGSWFFAGYILIGRRVRQVLPVLPYTTLVYGVASLAIAAGLLGTGLPFGPYPWREYFLFAALAVIPTLGGHTVLNWALEYVPASVVSVSILGEPVGAAILAWLLLGEAPAGIELLGGTLTLLGLFIATQAGAGRERGSEGVEGPAAGQPAAR
;
A
#
# COMPACT_ATOMS: atom_id res chain seq x y z
N VAL A 1 -10.95 7.09 15.03
CA VAL A 1 -11.93 7.98 14.39
C VAL A 1 -11.30 9.33 14.05
N LEU A 2 -10.85 10.12 15.05
CA LEU A 2 -10.16 11.40 14.81
C LEU A 2 -9.01 11.34 13.80
N GLY A 3 -8.06 10.40 13.94
CA GLY A 3 -6.97 10.25 12.97
C GLY A 3 -7.44 9.91 11.54
N ALA A 4 -8.44 9.04 11.40
CA ALA A 4 -9.01 8.70 10.10
C ALA A 4 -9.72 9.90 9.45
N LEU A 5 -10.47 10.69 10.24
CA LEU A 5 -11.10 11.92 9.75
C LEU A 5 -10.05 12.95 9.28
N LEU A 6 -8.96 13.09 10.04
CA LEU A 6 -7.86 13.98 9.67
C LEU A 6 -7.17 13.52 8.37
N ALA A 7 -6.97 12.20 8.22
CA ALA A 7 -6.40 11.64 7.00
C ALA A 7 -7.30 11.91 5.78
N LEU A 8 -8.62 11.68 5.93
CA LEU A 8 -9.60 11.98 4.88
C LEU A 8 -9.67 13.47 4.54
N ALA A 9 -9.55 14.35 5.53
CA ALA A 9 -9.50 15.79 5.30
C ALA A 9 -8.23 16.18 4.51
N GLY A 10 -7.07 15.60 4.83
CA GLY A 10 -5.84 15.79 4.05
C GLY A 10 -5.99 15.35 2.59
N VAL A 11 -6.56 14.17 2.35
CA VAL A 11 -6.84 13.66 1.00
C VAL A 11 -7.81 14.56 0.24
N ALA A 12 -8.84 15.08 0.91
CA ALA A 12 -9.77 16.04 0.31
C ALA A 12 -9.04 17.31 -0.12
N VAL A 13 -8.15 17.86 0.72
CA VAL A 13 -7.36 19.05 0.38
C VAL A 13 -6.51 18.82 -0.87
N VAL A 14 -5.78 17.70 -0.96
CA VAL A 14 -4.97 17.38 -2.15
C VAL A 14 -5.86 17.22 -3.39
N THR A 15 -6.97 16.50 -3.26
CA THR A 15 -7.90 16.23 -4.35
C THR A 15 -8.53 17.51 -4.90
N PHE A 16 -9.02 18.41 -4.03
CA PHE A 16 -9.65 19.66 -4.46
C PHE A 16 -8.64 20.72 -4.90
N ALA A 17 -7.40 20.66 -4.42
CA ALA A 17 -6.33 21.49 -4.94
C ALA A 17 -6.01 21.17 -6.40
N GLY A 18 -5.95 19.86 -6.74
CA GLY A 18 -5.80 19.40 -8.12
C GLY A 18 -7.01 19.72 -9.02
N ALA A 19 -8.18 20.03 -8.44
CA ALA A 19 -9.34 20.50 -9.20
C ALA A 19 -9.12 21.91 -9.79
N GLY A 20 -8.41 22.77 -9.05
CA GLY A 20 -8.14 24.16 -9.45
C GLY A 20 -7.14 24.29 -10.60
N SER A 21 -6.32 23.27 -10.86
CA SER A 21 -5.32 23.21 -11.94
C SER A 21 -5.86 22.61 -13.25
N GLY A 22 -7.19 22.48 -13.38
CA GLY A 22 -7.85 21.92 -14.57
C GLY A 22 -8.18 20.43 -14.47
N GLY A 23 -8.01 19.83 -13.29
CA GLY A 23 -8.45 18.46 -13.01
C GLY A 23 -9.98 18.38 -12.85
N ASP A 24 -10.61 17.48 -13.59
CA ASP A 24 -12.06 17.26 -13.52
C ASP A 24 -12.40 16.40 -12.29
N VAL A 25 -12.45 17.04 -11.12
CA VAL A 25 -12.61 16.35 -9.82
C VAL A 25 -14.06 16.02 -9.49
N LEU A 26 -15.02 16.72 -10.11
CA LEU A 26 -16.44 16.61 -9.78
C LEU A 26 -17.38 16.44 -10.99
N GLY A 27 -16.91 16.59 -12.25
CA GLY A 27 -17.82 16.82 -13.40
C GLY A 27 -17.78 15.80 -14.55
N GLY A 28 -16.71 15.01 -14.69
CA GLY A 28 -16.54 14.12 -15.85
C GLY A 28 -16.84 12.65 -15.56
N GLY A 29 -17.54 11.96 -16.48
CA GLY A 29 -17.80 10.52 -16.38
C GLY A 29 -16.55 9.64 -16.20
N ARG A 30 -15.37 10.13 -16.61
CA ARG A 30 -14.07 9.46 -16.40
C ARG A 30 -13.59 9.50 -14.94
N ALA A 31 -13.80 10.61 -14.24
CA ALA A 31 -13.38 10.75 -12.84
C ALA A 31 -14.22 9.85 -11.92
N LEU A 32 -15.53 9.77 -12.16
CA LEU A 32 -16.41 8.85 -11.45
C LEU A 32 -16.00 7.38 -11.67
N TYR A 33 -15.69 7.00 -12.91
CA TYR A 33 -15.22 5.65 -13.23
C TYR A 33 -13.90 5.33 -12.50
N GLY A 34 -12.95 6.26 -12.48
CA GLY A 34 -11.71 6.12 -11.71
C GLY A 34 -11.95 5.96 -10.20
N ASN A 35 -12.86 6.74 -9.62
CA ASN A 35 -13.23 6.63 -8.21
C ASN A 35 -13.86 5.27 -7.87
N LEU A 36 -14.74 4.75 -8.73
CA LEU A 36 -15.33 3.42 -8.56
C LEU A 36 -14.27 2.31 -8.64
N LEU A 37 -13.33 2.42 -9.60
CA LEU A 37 -12.19 1.51 -9.70
C LEU A 37 -11.30 1.57 -8.45
N ALA A 38 -11.04 2.76 -7.90
CA ALA A 38 -10.24 2.91 -6.68
C ALA A 38 -10.91 2.26 -5.45
N VAL A 39 -12.23 2.40 -5.31
CA VAL A 39 -13.01 1.72 -4.25
C VAL A 39 -12.98 0.21 -4.45
N ALA A 40 -13.22 -0.27 -5.67
CA ALA A 40 -13.16 -1.69 -5.99
C ALA A 40 -11.76 -2.27 -5.70
N GLY A 41 -10.70 -1.57 -6.12
CA GLY A 41 -9.31 -1.94 -5.85
C GLY A 41 -9.01 -1.99 -4.35
N SER A 42 -9.53 -1.04 -3.57
CA SER A 42 -9.39 -1.01 -2.11
C SER A 42 -10.07 -2.22 -1.44
N TRP A 43 -11.25 -2.62 -1.93
CA TRP A 43 -11.95 -3.83 -1.46
C TRP A 43 -11.18 -5.11 -1.80
N PHE A 44 -10.69 -5.26 -3.03
CA PHE A 44 -9.86 -6.41 -3.41
C PHE A 44 -8.57 -6.46 -2.59
N PHE A 45 -7.93 -5.32 -2.34
CA PHE A 45 -6.73 -5.22 -1.52
C PHE A 45 -7.01 -5.62 -0.06
N ALA A 46 -8.10 -5.14 0.54
CA ALA A 46 -8.51 -5.54 1.89
C ALA A 46 -8.78 -7.06 1.96
N GLY A 47 -9.46 -7.62 0.95
CA GLY A 47 -9.67 -9.06 0.82
C GLY A 47 -8.37 -9.85 0.71
N TYR A 48 -7.43 -9.38 -0.12
CA TYR A 48 -6.10 -9.96 -0.27
C TYR A 48 -5.35 -10.01 1.06
N ILE A 49 -5.36 -8.93 1.85
CA ILE A 49 -4.71 -8.90 3.18
C ILE A 49 -5.39 -9.88 4.14
N LEU A 50 -6.72 -9.91 4.19
CA LEU A 50 -7.46 -10.79 5.11
C LEU A 50 -7.24 -12.28 4.80
N ILE A 51 -7.33 -12.65 3.52
CA ILE A 51 -7.06 -14.02 3.06
C ILE A 51 -5.58 -14.36 3.23
N GLY A 52 -4.69 -13.45 2.83
CA GLY A 52 -3.24 -13.60 2.95
C GLY A 52 -2.80 -13.89 4.39
N ARG A 53 -3.37 -13.20 5.38
CA ARG A 53 -3.10 -13.45 6.81
C ARG A 53 -3.43 -14.88 7.23
N ARG A 54 -4.52 -15.47 6.73
CA ARG A 54 -4.93 -16.86 7.04
C ARG A 54 -4.05 -17.88 6.30
N VAL A 55 -3.78 -17.64 5.02
CA VAL A 55 -3.01 -18.58 4.17
C VAL A 55 -1.52 -18.61 4.56
N ARG A 56 -0.95 -17.48 4.99
CA ARG A 56 0.45 -17.39 5.46
C ARG A 56 0.73 -18.14 6.75
N GLN A 57 -0.29 -18.56 7.51
CA GLN A 57 -0.11 -19.37 8.72
C GLN A 57 0.22 -20.84 8.39
N VAL A 58 -0.06 -21.28 7.15
CA VAL A 58 0.05 -22.69 6.73
C VAL A 58 0.98 -22.89 5.53
N LEU A 59 1.33 -21.83 4.79
CA LEU A 59 2.22 -21.91 3.64
C LEU A 59 3.50 -21.08 3.81
N PRO A 60 4.67 -21.63 3.43
CA PRO A 60 5.92 -20.87 3.42
C PRO A 60 5.91 -19.76 2.37
N VAL A 61 6.79 -18.77 2.56
CA VAL A 61 6.80 -17.51 1.81
C VAL A 61 6.90 -17.70 0.30
N LEU A 62 7.86 -18.51 -0.14
CA LEU A 62 8.19 -18.72 -1.54
C LEU A 62 7.01 -19.26 -2.39
N PRO A 63 6.38 -20.41 -2.04
CA PRO A 63 5.26 -20.92 -2.82
C PRO A 63 4.05 -19.98 -2.80
N TYR A 64 3.83 -19.26 -1.69
CA TYR A 64 2.78 -18.24 -1.62
C TYR A 64 3.05 -17.08 -2.59
N THR A 65 4.26 -16.52 -2.60
CA THR A 65 4.60 -15.40 -3.49
C THR A 65 4.58 -15.80 -4.96
N THR A 66 5.06 -17.00 -5.30
CA THR A 66 5.04 -17.50 -6.68
C THR A 66 3.60 -17.66 -7.20
N LEU A 67 2.69 -18.20 -6.38
CA LEU A 67 1.28 -18.35 -6.76
C LEU A 67 0.63 -16.97 -6.98
N VAL A 68 0.80 -16.05 -6.02
CA VAL A 68 0.19 -14.72 -6.08
C VAL A 68 0.71 -13.95 -7.30
N TYR A 69 2.02 -13.95 -7.53
CA TYR A 69 2.62 -13.28 -8.70
C TYR A 69 2.23 -13.96 -10.02
N GLY A 70 2.12 -15.29 -10.05
CA GLY A 70 1.65 -16.02 -11.23
C GLY A 70 0.22 -15.65 -11.59
N VAL A 71 -0.70 -15.66 -10.62
CA VAL A 71 -2.10 -15.27 -10.84
C VAL A 71 -2.21 -13.80 -11.25
N ALA A 72 -1.45 -12.91 -10.62
CA ALA A 72 -1.41 -11.50 -10.99
C ALA A 72 -0.92 -11.29 -12.43
N SER A 73 0.14 -11.99 -12.84
CA SER A 73 0.65 -11.94 -14.22
C SER A 73 -0.39 -12.43 -15.22
N LEU A 74 -1.14 -13.50 -14.92
CA LEU A 74 -2.20 -14.00 -15.78
C LEU A 74 -3.38 -13.02 -15.87
N ALA A 75 -3.77 -12.40 -14.75
CA ALA A 75 -4.82 -11.41 -14.72
C ALA A 75 -4.47 -10.17 -15.56
N ILE A 76 -3.22 -9.68 -15.44
CA ILE A 76 -2.71 -8.58 -16.27
C ILE A 76 -2.68 -8.99 -17.75
N ALA A 77 -2.20 -10.19 -18.08
CA ALA A 77 -2.18 -10.69 -19.46
C ALA A 77 -3.60 -10.81 -20.06
N ALA A 78 -4.57 -11.31 -19.30
CA ALA A 78 -5.97 -11.34 -19.71
C ALA A 78 -6.53 -9.92 -19.93
N GLY A 79 -6.14 -8.96 -19.09
CA GLY A 79 -6.48 -7.54 -19.26
C GLY A 79 -5.91 -6.94 -20.55
N LEU A 80 -4.65 -7.24 -20.90
CA LEU A 80 -4.05 -6.81 -22.17
C LEU A 80 -4.82 -7.38 -23.37
N LEU A 81 -5.17 -8.68 -23.33
CA LEU A 81 -5.95 -9.32 -24.38
C LEU A 81 -7.35 -8.70 -24.52
N GLY A 82 -8.03 -8.45 -23.40
CA GLY A 82 -9.37 -7.86 -23.39
C GLY A 82 -9.41 -6.39 -23.83
N THR A 83 -8.29 -5.67 -23.71
CA THR A 83 -8.16 -4.27 -24.15
C THR A 83 -7.54 -4.13 -25.55
N GLY A 84 -7.07 -5.23 -26.13
CA GLY A 84 -6.40 -5.23 -27.44
C GLY A 84 -5.04 -4.54 -27.45
N LEU A 85 -4.43 -4.34 -26.27
CA LEU A 85 -3.11 -3.71 -26.16
C LEU A 85 -2.01 -4.69 -26.58
N PRO A 86 -0.99 -4.23 -27.32
CA PRO A 86 0.07 -5.11 -27.79
C PRO A 86 0.94 -5.60 -26.62
N PHE A 87 1.34 -6.88 -26.67
CA PHE A 87 2.37 -7.42 -25.79
C PHE A 87 3.79 -6.96 -26.18
N GLY A 88 3.92 -6.37 -27.37
CA GLY A 88 5.16 -5.85 -27.92
C GLY A 88 5.08 -5.70 -29.45
N PRO A 89 6.17 -5.24 -30.08
CA PRO A 89 7.46 -4.91 -29.46
C PRO A 89 7.44 -3.53 -28.77
N TYR A 90 8.07 -3.46 -27.60
CA TYR A 90 8.42 -2.20 -26.94
C TYR A 90 9.91 -1.88 -27.19
N PRO A 91 10.36 -0.62 -27.08
CA PRO A 91 11.78 -0.33 -27.14
C PRO A 91 12.54 -0.98 -25.95
N TRP A 92 13.86 -1.17 -26.12
CA TRP A 92 14.68 -1.92 -25.15
C TRP A 92 14.70 -1.27 -23.76
N ARG A 93 14.52 0.06 -23.71
CA ARG A 93 14.50 0.84 -22.47
C ARG A 93 13.31 0.45 -21.59
N GLU A 94 12.16 0.19 -22.17
CA GLU A 94 10.92 -0.17 -21.48
C GLU A 94 11.05 -1.55 -20.85
N TYR A 95 11.65 -2.52 -21.56
CA TYR A 95 11.97 -3.82 -20.99
C TYR A 95 12.92 -3.70 -19.78
N PHE A 96 13.93 -2.82 -19.86
CA PHE A 96 14.80 -2.55 -18.72
C PHE A 96 14.04 -1.93 -17.53
N LEU A 97 13.13 -0.98 -17.79
CA LEU A 97 12.30 -0.38 -16.75
C LEU A 97 11.34 -1.40 -16.11
N PHE A 98 10.72 -2.28 -16.90
CA PHE A 98 9.87 -3.35 -16.36
C PHE A 98 10.66 -4.31 -15.47
N ALA A 99 11.87 -4.70 -15.90
CA ALA A 99 12.77 -5.52 -15.09
C ALA A 99 13.20 -4.81 -13.81
N ALA A 100 13.55 -3.52 -13.89
CA ALA A 100 13.93 -2.71 -12.73
C ALA A 100 12.78 -2.59 -11.72
N LEU A 101 11.54 -2.38 -12.17
CA LEU A 101 10.36 -2.36 -11.31
C LEU A 101 10.10 -3.72 -10.64
N ALA A 102 10.22 -4.82 -11.39
CA ALA A 102 10.02 -6.15 -10.82
C ALA A 102 11.07 -6.51 -9.75
N VAL A 103 12.33 -6.12 -9.96
CA VAL A 103 13.42 -6.50 -9.06
C VAL A 103 13.55 -5.54 -7.88
N ILE A 104 13.52 -4.23 -8.11
CA ILE A 104 13.88 -3.23 -7.08
C ILE A 104 12.73 -3.02 -6.09
N PRO A 105 11.60 -2.38 -6.44
CA PRO A 105 10.52 -2.16 -5.48
C PRO A 105 9.73 -3.43 -5.18
N THR A 106 9.49 -4.32 -6.17
CA THR A 106 8.63 -5.50 -5.92
C THR A 106 9.36 -6.59 -5.14
N LEU A 107 10.45 -7.16 -5.67
CA LEU A 107 11.18 -8.21 -4.95
C LEU A 107 12.00 -7.61 -3.80
N GLY A 108 12.82 -6.59 -4.06
CA GLY A 108 13.68 -5.97 -3.05
C GLY A 108 12.89 -5.30 -1.94
N GLY A 109 12.01 -4.36 -2.28
CA GLY A 109 11.23 -3.58 -1.33
C GLY A 109 10.38 -4.44 -0.38
N HIS A 110 9.55 -5.35 -0.91
CA HIS A 110 8.72 -6.21 -0.07
C HIS A 110 9.53 -7.23 0.73
N THR A 111 10.64 -7.74 0.21
CA THR A 111 11.48 -8.70 0.96
C THR A 111 12.21 -8.02 2.10
N VAL A 112 12.74 -6.81 1.90
CA VAL A 112 13.40 -6.03 2.96
C VAL A 112 12.43 -5.63 4.07
N LEU A 113 11.22 -5.19 3.73
CA LEU A 113 10.20 -4.88 4.73
C LEU A 113 9.79 -6.11 5.55
N ASN A 114 9.63 -7.26 4.89
CA ASN A 114 9.32 -8.53 5.57
C ASN A 114 10.48 -9.01 6.44
N TRP A 115 11.72 -8.82 6.01
CA TRP A 115 12.91 -9.13 6.81
C TRP A 115 13.04 -8.20 8.02
N ALA A 116 12.77 -6.90 7.85
CA ALA A 116 12.82 -5.93 8.94
C ALA A 116 11.81 -6.22 10.07
N LEU A 117 10.67 -6.84 9.77
CA LEU A 117 9.69 -7.27 10.78
C LEU A 117 10.24 -8.34 11.74
N GLU A 118 11.28 -9.07 11.35
CA GLU A 118 11.93 -10.07 12.21
C GLU A 118 12.83 -9.41 13.27
N TYR A 119 13.35 -8.21 13.01
CA TYR A 119 14.34 -7.52 13.86
C TYR A 119 13.83 -6.23 14.50
N VAL A 120 12.73 -5.67 13.99
CA VAL A 120 12.24 -4.34 14.36
C VAL A 120 10.76 -4.43 14.74
N PRO A 121 10.31 -3.74 15.82
CA PRO A 121 8.90 -3.79 16.22
C PRO A 121 7.95 -3.42 15.08
N ALA A 122 6.82 -4.12 14.98
CA ALA A 122 5.80 -3.88 13.95
C ALA A 122 5.32 -2.41 13.89
N SER A 123 5.34 -1.70 15.03
CA SER A 123 5.04 -0.26 15.07
C SER A 123 6.04 0.58 14.31
N VAL A 124 7.34 0.24 14.34
CA VAL A 124 8.38 0.96 13.60
C VAL A 124 8.26 0.65 12.11
N VAL A 125 8.04 -0.61 11.73
CA VAL A 125 7.81 -0.98 10.33
C VAL A 125 6.55 -0.29 9.76
N SER A 126 5.48 -0.21 10.54
CA SER A 126 4.27 0.51 10.15
C SER A 126 4.53 2.01 9.91
N VAL A 127 5.39 2.63 10.71
CA VAL A 127 5.81 4.03 10.50
C VAL A 127 6.70 4.15 9.26
N SER A 128 7.56 3.18 8.97
CA SER A 128 8.37 3.16 7.75
C SER A 128 7.53 3.09 6.47
N ILE A 129 6.38 2.40 6.49
CA ILE A 129 5.46 2.36 5.35
C ILE A 129 4.86 3.75 5.06
N LEU A 130 4.64 4.58 6.10
CA LEU A 130 4.26 5.99 5.89
C LEU A 130 5.36 6.81 5.21
N GLY A 131 6.60 6.31 5.23
CA GLY A 131 7.72 6.89 4.50
C GLY A 131 7.68 6.65 3.00
N GLU A 132 6.99 5.62 2.50
CA GLU A 132 6.87 5.33 1.06
C GLU A 132 6.32 6.52 0.25
N PRO A 133 5.15 7.12 0.60
CA PRO A 133 4.63 8.27 -0.14
C PRO A 133 5.54 9.50 -0.05
N VAL A 134 6.23 9.70 1.10
CA VAL A 134 7.19 10.81 1.26
C VAL A 134 8.41 10.59 0.38
N GLY A 135 8.99 9.39 0.41
CA GLY A 135 10.12 9.00 -0.42
C GLY A 135 9.79 9.09 -1.90
N ALA A 136 8.59 8.66 -2.30
CA ALA A 136 8.09 8.79 -3.66
C ALA A 136 8.01 10.26 -4.11
N ALA A 137 7.47 11.16 -3.26
CA ALA A 137 7.41 12.59 -3.56
C ALA A 137 8.81 13.23 -3.69
N ILE A 138 9.74 12.87 -2.81
CA ILE A 138 11.13 13.36 -2.88
C ILE A 138 11.82 12.85 -4.15
N LEU A 139 11.67 11.57 -4.47
CA LEU A 139 12.25 10.98 -5.69
C LEU A 139 11.62 11.58 -6.95
N ALA A 140 10.32 11.85 -6.96
CA ALA A 140 9.65 12.53 -8.06
C ALA A 140 10.22 13.94 -8.26
N TRP A 141 10.42 14.68 -7.18
CA TRP A 141 11.03 16.01 -7.25
C TRP A 141 12.48 15.96 -7.77
N LEU A 142 13.30 15.04 -7.26
CA LEU A 142 14.72 14.95 -7.62
C LEU A 142 14.96 14.37 -9.02
N LEU A 143 14.20 13.36 -9.42
CA LEU A 143 14.43 12.61 -10.67
C LEU A 143 13.57 13.12 -11.83
N LEU A 144 12.36 13.61 -11.56
CA LEU A 144 11.42 14.08 -12.59
C LEU A 144 11.28 15.61 -12.58
N GLY A 145 11.78 16.31 -11.55
CA GLY A 145 11.64 17.77 -11.43
C GLY A 145 10.24 18.21 -11.00
N GLU A 146 9.38 17.27 -10.59
CA GLU A 146 7.99 17.51 -10.21
C GLU A 146 7.92 17.98 -8.74
N ALA A 147 8.07 19.29 -8.53
CA ALA A 147 8.00 19.87 -7.19
C ALA A 147 6.54 19.94 -6.69
N PRO A 148 6.21 19.35 -5.53
CA PRO A 148 4.85 19.38 -5.01
C PRO A 148 4.43 20.81 -4.66
N ALA A 149 3.19 21.16 -5.02
CA ALA A 149 2.65 22.47 -4.69
C ALA A 149 2.49 22.64 -3.17
N GLY A 150 2.53 23.89 -2.67
CA GLY A 150 2.39 24.15 -1.23
C GLY A 150 1.11 23.57 -0.61
N ILE A 151 0.03 23.50 -1.39
CA ILE A 151 -1.24 22.90 -0.98
C ILE A 151 -1.20 21.36 -0.96
N GLU A 152 -0.44 20.74 -1.86
CA GLU A 152 -0.20 19.29 -1.87
C GLU A 152 0.66 18.88 -0.67
N LEU A 153 1.67 19.69 -0.32
CA LEU A 153 2.46 19.53 0.89
C LEU A 153 1.59 19.62 2.15
N LEU A 154 0.66 20.57 2.20
CA LEU A 154 -0.26 20.71 3.33
C LEU A 154 -1.20 19.50 3.44
N GLY A 155 -1.87 19.14 2.35
CA GLY A 155 -2.78 18.00 2.32
C GLY A 155 -2.09 16.66 2.57
N GLY A 156 -0.88 16.47 2.01
CA GLY A 156 -0.02 15.32 2.28
C GLY A 156 0.40 15.22 3.74
N THR A 157 0.81 16.34 4.35
CA THR A 157 1.18 16.40 5.76
C THR A 157 0.00 16.05 6.67
N LEU A 158 -1.19 16.61 6.40
CA LEU A 158 -2.43 16.25 7.11
C LEU A 158 -2.77 14.75 6.97
N THR A 159 -2.60 14.20 5.76
CA THR A 159 -2.86 12.79 5.48
C THR A 159 -1.95 11.89 6.31
N LEU A 160 -0.65 12.17 6.31
CA LEU A 160 0.35 11.39 7.05
C LEU A 160 0.17 11.50 8.56
N LEU A 161 -0.12 12.70 9.08
CA LEU A 161 -0.43 12.90 10.50
C LEU A 161 -1.69 12.16 10.93
N GLY A 162 -2.76 12.25 10.15
CA GLY A 162 -4.00 11.54 10.41
C GLY A 162 -3.80 10.03 10.45
N LEU A 163 -3.05 9.50 9.48
CA LEU A 163 -2.74 8.08 9.40
C LEU A 163 -1.85 7.62 10.57
N PHE A 164 -0.83 8.40 10.95
CA PHE A 164 0.00 8.13 12.12
C PHE A 164 -0.80 8.06 13.43
N ILE A 165 -1.73 9.00 13.64
CA ILE A 165 -2.61 9.00 14.82
C ILE A 165 -3.54 7.78 14.79
N ALA A 166 -4.08 7.44 13.61
CA ALA A 166 -4.97 6.30 13.45
C ALA A 166 -4.28 4.96 13.74
N THR A 167 -3.04 4.78 13.27
CA THR A 167 -2.27 3.54 13.47
C THR A 167 -1.83 3.37 14.92
N GLN A 168 -1.37 4.44 15.58
CA GLN A 168 -1.02 4.41 17.02
C GLN A 168 -2.22 4.05 17.91
N ALA A 169 -3.39 4.62 17.63
CA ALA A 169 -4.62 4.33 18.38
C ALA A 169 -5.11 2.87 18.18
N GLY A 170 -4.83 2.27 17.02
CA GLY A 170 -5.10 0.85 16.75
C GLY A 170 -4.14 -0.07 17.48
N ALA A 171 -2.83 0.20 17.41
CA ALA A 171 -1.78 -0.60 18.04
C ALA A 171 -1.87 -0.66 19.58
N GLY A 172 -2.46 0.36 20.21
CA GLY A 172 -2.75 0.37 21.65
C GLY A 172 -3.91 -0.56 22.04
N ARG A 173 -4.87 -0.81 21.13
CA ARG A 173 -6.02 -1.68 21.38
C ARG A 173 -5.67 -3.16 21.23
N GLU A 174 -4.87 -3.52 20.23
CA GLU A 174 -4.44 -4.91 20.01
C GLU A 174 -3.57 -5.44 21.15
N ARG A 175 -2.65 -4.61 21.68
CA ARG A 175 -1.86 -4.94 22.88
C ARG A 175 -2.72 -5.12 24.14
N GLY A 176 -3.84 -4.39 24.24
CA GLY A 176 -4.79 -4.52 25.35
C GLY A 176 -5.58 -5.83 25.31
N SER A 177 -5.90 -6.35 24.11
CA SER A 177 -6.57 -7.64 23.96
C SER A 177 -5.64 -8.83 24.24
N GLU A 178 -4.37 -8.77 23.82
CA GLU A 178 -3.39 -9.84 24.08
C GLU A 178 -3.00 -9.91 25.57
N GLY A 179 -3.00 -8.78 26.29
CA GLY A 179 -2.75 -8.73 27.73
C GLY A 179 -3.89 -9.29 28.59
N VAL A 180 -5.10 -9.43 28.05
CA VAL A 180 -6.26 -10.01 28.74
C VAL A 180 -6.32 -11.54 28.56
N GLU A 181 -5.68 -12.09 27.52
CA GLU A 181 -5.54 -13.54 27.26
C GLU A 181 -4.24 -14.15 27.85
N GLY A 182 -3.72 -13.57 28.95
CA GLY A 182 -2.63 -14.17 29.74
C GLY A 182 -2.99 -15.55 30.32
N PRO A 183 -1.99 -16.40 30.60
CA PRO A 183 -2.02 -17.84 30.34
C PRO A 183 -3.10 -18.59 31.13
N ALA A 184 -3.95 -19.33 30.40
CA ALA A 184 -4.76 -20.38 30.99
C ALA A 184 -3.84 -21.37 31.73
N ALA A 185 -4.11 -21.48 33.02
CA ALA A 185 -3.39 -22.32 33.96
C ALA A 185 -3.31 -23.79 33.52
N GLY A 186 -2.16 -24.41 33.78
CA GLY A 186 -2.07 -25.84 34.06
C GLY A 186 -1.38 -26.69 33.00
N GLN A 187 -0.06 -26.86 33.15
CA GLN A 187 0.58 -28.11 32.75
C GLN A 187 1.53 -28.53 33.88
N PRO A 188 1.29 -29.66 34.56
CA PRO A 188 2.15 -30.09 35.64
C PRO A 188 3.46 -30.61 35.07
N ALA A 189 4.56 -30.24 35.73
CA ALA A 189 5.89 -30.78 35.48
C ALA A 189 5.86 -32.31 35.69
N ALA A 190 6.10 -33.05 34.62
CA ALA A 190 6.47 -34.47 34.71
C ALA A 190 8.00 -34.54 34.62
N ARG A 191 8.57 -35.12 35.68
CA ARG A 191 9.97 -35.52 35.85
C ARG A 191 10.37 -36.60 34.86
#